data_AF-A0A4Q4S0M7-F1
#
_entry.id   AF-A0A4Q4S0M7-F1
#
_cell.length_a   1.000
_cell.length_b   1.000
_cell.length_c   1.000
_cell.angle_alpha   90.00
_cell.angle_beta   90.00
_cell.angle_gamma   90.00
#
_symmetry.space_group_name_H-M   'P 1'
#
loop_
_entity.id
_entity.type
_entity.pdbx_description
1 polymer ?
#
loop_
_entity_poly.entity_id
_entity_poly.type
_entity_poly.pdbx_seq_one_letter_code
_entity_poly.pdbx_strand_id
1 'polypeptide(L)'
;MLHQARRKDATSKQRLRDRAQREEITKRTAIESPLLRLPPEIRNGIYAYVFGNKRYRLWPKIRPGGSPVVVKPDQTEYRHPNLPLVCRQLYHETRLLPYKLGTFSFDQWPYHSLDDPLIFLSVRIFLSKRSKSEVEALQTLTFNYCFEDSKITGNGMYWAERLGLVVQFLS
;
A
#
# COMPACT_ATOMS: atom_id res chain seq x y z
N MET A 1 -29.66 19.94 -27.69
CA MET A 1 -29.48 18.48 -27.44
C MET A 1 -28.46 17.81 -28.37
N LEU A 2 -28.42 18.09 -29.68
CA LEU A 2 -27.47 17.49 -30.64
C LEU A 2 -25.97 17.65 -30.29
N HIS A 3 -25.58 18.77 -29.69
CA HIS A 3 -24.18 19.07 -29.36
C HIS A 3 -23.62 18.24 -28.18
N GLN A 4 -24.49 17.77 -27.27
CA GLN A 4 -24.12 16.91 -26.14
C GLN A 4 -23.98 15.44 -26.58
N ALA A 5 -24.80 14.99 -27.54
CA ALA A 5 -24.73 13.63 -28.08
C ALA A 5 -23.42 13.40 -28.85
N ARG A 6 -23.02 14.33 -29.74
CA ARG A 6 -21.74 14.26 -30.48
C ARG A 6 -20.51 14.25 -29.58
N ARG A 7 -20.52 15.00 -28.46
CA ARG A 7 -19.42 15.01 -27.47
C ARG A 7 -19.30 13.67 -26.73
N LYS A 8 -20.41 13.06 -26.31
CA LYS A 8 -20.40 11.75 -25.66
C LYS A 8 -19.87 10.66 -26.59
N ASP A 9 -20.24 10.71 -27.86
CA ASP A 9 -19.85 9.72 -28.87
C ASP A 9 -18.36 9.81 -29.23
N ALA A 10 -17.82 11.03 -29.37
CA ALA A 10 -16.37 11.26 -29.54
C ALA A 10 -15.55 10.77 -28.32
N THR A 11 -16.07 10.99 -27.11
CA THR A 11 -15.42 10.53 -25.86
C THR A 11 -15.43 9.01 -25.75
N SER A 12 -16.50 8.35 -26.20
CA SER A 12 -16.62 6.89 -26.23
C SER A 12 -15.62 6.27 -27.21
N LYS A 13 -15.54 6.81 -28.44
CA LYS A 13 -14.57 6.37 -29.46
C LYS A 13 -13.13 6.54 -29.01
N GLN A 14 -12.81 7.64 -28.32
CA GLN A 14 -11.48 7.84 -27.75
C GLN A 14 -11.13 6.77 -26.70
N ARG A 15 -12.05 6.46 -25.79
CA ARG A 15 -11.83 5.42 -24.76
C ARG A 15 -11.60 4.04 -25.36
N LEU A 16 -12.33 3.70 -26.43
CA LEU A 16 -12.15 2.43 -27.15
C LEU A 16 -10.77 2.36 -27.79
N ARG A 17 -10.33 3.45 -28.43
CA ARG A 17 -8.98 3.54 -29.01
C ARG A 17 -7.88 3.41 -27.94
N ASP A 18 -8.02 4.13 -26.82
CA ASP A 18 -7.08 4.05 -25.70
C ASP A 18 -7.01 2.63 -25.12
N ARG A 19 -8.15 1.94 -25.04
CA ARG A 19 -8.21 0.55 -24.59
C ARG A 19 -7.49 -0.39 -25.55
N ALA A 20 -7.76 -0.30 -26.84
CA ALA A 20 -7.09 -1.12 -27.85
C ALA A 20 -5.57 -0.90 -27.84
N GLN A 21 -5.12 0.36 -27.72
CA GLN A 21 -3.71 0.69 -27.61
C GLN A 21 -3.07 0.09 -26.33
N ARG A 22 -3.77 0.11 -25.20
CA ARG A 22 -3.29 -0.50 -23.95
C ARG A 22 -3.21 -2.02 -24.05
N GLU A 23 -4.17 -2.66 -24.73
CA GLU A 23 -4.16 -4.10 -24.97
C GLU A 23 -2.96 -4.51 -25.85
N GLU A 24 -2.66 -3.73 -26.88
CA GLU A 24 -1.48 -3.95 -27.74
C GLU A 24 -0.16 -3.81 -26.96
N ILE A 25 -0.02 -2.75 -26.15
CA ILE A 25 1.15 -2.57 -25.27
C ILE A 25 1.26 -3.74 -24.30
N THR A 26 0.15 -4.23 -23.75
CA THR A 26 0.15 -5.36 -22.81
C THR A 26 0.64 -6.64 -23.49
N LYS A 27 0.15 -6.95 -24.69
CA LYS A 27 0.59 -8.12 -25.48
C LYS A 27 2.07 -8.04 -25.79
N ARG A 28 2.55 -6.88 -26.26
CA ARG A 28 3.97 -6.65 -26.55
C ARG A 28 4.83 -6.84 -25.31
N THR A 29 4.43 -6.23 -24.19
CA THR A 29 5.17 -6.32 -22.92
C THR A 29 5.28 -7.76 -22.42
N ALA A 30 4.24 -8.58 -22.60
CA ALA A 30 4.27 -9.99 -22.22
C ALA A 30 5.30 -10.81 -23.01
N ILE A 31 5.55 -10.45 -24.27
CA ILE A 31 6.51 -11.13 -25.16
C ILE A 31 7.93 -10.58 -24.96
N GLU A 32 8.07 -9.26 -24.90
CA GLU A 32 9.39 -8.61 -24.89
C GLU A 32 10.02 -8.56 -23.50
N SER A 33 9.22 -8.55 -22.42
CA SER A 33 9.74 -8.46 -21.06
C SER A 33 10.44 -9.76 -20.66
N PRO A 34 11.75 -9.73 -20.32
CA PRO A 34 12.44 -10.91 -19.81
C PRO A 34 11.81 -11.44 -18.53
N LEU A 35 11.29 -10.56 -17.66
CA LEU A 35 10.64 -10.94 -16.41
C LEU A 35 9.29 -11.64 -16.65
N LEU A 36 8.44 -11.10 -17.54
CA LEU A 36 7.10 -11.67 -17.77
C LEU A 36 7.11 -12.97 -18.57
N ARG A 37 8.19 -13.26 -19.28
CA ARG A 37 8.42 -14.55 -19.94
C ARG A 37 8.80 -15.68 -18.97
N LEU A 38 9.24 -15.35 -17.76
CA LEU A 38 9.56 -16.37 -16.75
C LEU A 38 8.28 -17.05 -16.26
N PRO A 39 8.31 -18.35 -15.91
CA PRO A 39 7.21 -19.00 -15.22
C PRO A 39 6.80 -18.27 -13.93
N PRO A 40 5.52 -18.31 -13.53
CA PRO A 40 5.02 -17.66 -12.31
C PRO A 40 5.82 -17.98 -11.05
N GLU A 41 6.35 -19.20 -10.93
CA GLU A 41 7.14 -19.68 -9.79
C GLU A 41 8.43 -18.86 -9.65
N ILE A 42 9.13 -18.64 -10.77
CA ILE A 42 10.37 -17.85 -10.80
C ILE A 42 10.06 -16.38 -10.52
N ARG A 43 8.97 -15.85 -11.08
CA ARG A 43 8.54 -14.47 -10.78
C ARG A 43 8.23 -14.29 -9.30
N ASN A 44 7.49 -15.22 -8.69
CA ASN A 44 7.19 -15.21 -7.26
C ASN A 44 8.46 -15.27 -6.40
N GLY A 45 9.45 -16.07 -6.80
CA GLY A 45 10.77 -16.09 -6.16
C GLY A 45 11.46 -14.73 -6.21
N ILE A 46 11.51 -14.10 -7.38
CA ILE A 46 12.05 -12.73 -7.55
C ILE A 46 11.28 -11.74 -6.68
N TYR A 47 9.95 -11.80 -6.66
CA TYR A 47 9.15 -10.92 -5.83
C TYR A 47 9.43 -11.15 -4.35
N ALA A 48 9.58 -12.39 -3.89
CA ALA A 48 9.94 -12.68 -2.51
C ALA A 48 11.27 -12.00 -2.12
N TYR A 49 12.26 -11.96 -3.00
CA TYR A 49 13.50 -11.22 -2.76
C TYR A 49 13.32 -9.69 -2.76
N VAL A 50 12.47 -9.15 -3.63
CA VAL A 50 12.22 -7.71 -3.73
C VAL A 50 11.45 -7.17 -2.52
N PHE A 51 10.40 -7.90 -2.12
CA PHE A 51 9.43 -7.46 -1.12
C PHE A 51 9.66 -8.07 0.26
N GLY A 52 10.33 -9.22 0.34
CA GLY A 52 10.60 -9.92 1.59
C GLY A 52 11.62 -9.21 2.46
N ASN A 53 11.45 -9.36 3.78
CA ASN A 53 12.30 -8.77 4.82
C ASN A 53 12.44 -7.24 4.76
N LYS A 54 11.56 -6.57 4.00
CA LYS A 54 11.52 -5.10 3.98
C LYS A 54 10.86 -4.59 5.25
N ARG A 55 11.52 -3.63 5.89
CA ARG A 55 11.00 -2.91 7.05
C ARG A 55 10.58 -1.51 6.61
N TYR A 56 9.35 -1.16 6.94
CA TYR A 56 8.72 0.09 6.60
C TYR A 56 8.52 0.89 7.89
N ARG A 57 9.47 1.78 8.23
CA ARG A 57 9.41 2.56 9.47
C ARG A 57 8.64 3.85 9.29
N LEU A 58 7.44 3.90 9.84
CA LEU A 58 6.51 5.01 9.71
C LEU A 58 6.67 5.95 10.90
N TRP A 59 7.35 7.05 10.64
CA TRP A 59 7.51 8.12 11.61
C TRP A 59 6.39 9.15 11.48
N PRO A 60 5.84 9.60 12.61
CA PRO A 60 5.05 10.81 12.64
C PRO A 60 5.94 12.07 12.54
N LYS A 61 5.49 13.12 11.85
CA LYS A 61 6.06 14.47 11.98
C LYS A 61 4.93 15.39 12.39
N ILE A 62 5.27 16.23 13.35
CA ILE A 62 4.51 17.43 13.67
C ILE A 62 5.03 18.52 12.74
N ARG A 63 4.13 19.17 12.00
CA ARG A 63 4.45 20.53 11.52
C ARG A 63 4.25 21.47 12.71
N PRO A 64 5.14 22.44 12.98
CA PRO A 64 4.92 23.43 14.04
C PRO A 64 3.51 24.04 13.90
N GLY A 65 2.67 23.90 14.93
CA GLY A 65 1.29 24.40 14.94
C GLY A 65 0.25 23.57 14.15
N GLY A 66 0.58 22.36 13.67
CA GLY A 66 -0.31 21.55 12.82
C GLY A 66 -0.71 20.19 13.41
N SER A 67 -1.82 19.63 12.91
CA SER A 67 -2.30 18.29 13.24
C SER A 67 -1.24 17.21 12.98
N PRO A 68 -1.27 16.08 13.71
CA PRO A 68 -0.41 14.94 13.45
C PRO A 68 -0.46 14.50 11.98
N VAL A 69 0.69 14.51 11.30
CA VAL A 69 0.81 13.93 9.96
C VAL A 69 1.65 12.66 10.07
N VAL A 70 1.08 11.53 9.67
CA VAL A 70 1.88 10.34 9.35
C VAL A 70 2.75 10.73 8.17
N VAL A 71 4.04 10.91 8.41
CA VAL A 71 4.95 11.27 7.34
C VAL A 71 5.04 10.09 6.43
N LYS A 72 5.19 10.38 5.15
CA LYS A 72 5.84 9.42 4.29
C LYS A 72 7.17 9.05 5.00
N PRO A 73 7.44 7.76 5.22
CA PRO A 73 8.73 7.29 5.71
C PRO A 73 9.83 7.97 4.89
N ASP A 74 11.02 8.13 5.46
CA ASP A 74 12.07 8.85 4.76
C ASP A 74 12.19 8.35 3.30
N GLN A 75 12.55 9.25 2.39
CA GLN A 75 12.54 8.94 0.96
C GLN A 75 13.54 7.84 0.55
N THR A 76 14.30 7.28 1.49
CA THR A 76 15.23 6.16 1.30
C THR A 76 14.60 4.81 1.63
N GLU A 77 13.63 4.72 2.55
CA GLU A 77 13.04 3.43 2.99
C GLU A 77 11.80 2.98 2.19
N TYR A 78 11.07 3.92 1.56
CA TYR A 78 9.98 3.60 0.63
C TYR A 78 10.38 3.94 -0.81
N ARG A 79 11.35 3.22 -1.34
CA ARG A 79 11.12 2.75 -2.71
C ARG A 79 9.98 1.75 -2.60
N HIS A 80 8.74 2.22 -2.74
CA HIS A 80 7.72 1.36 -3.33
C HIS A 80 8.43 0.72 -4.52
N PRO A 81 8.61 -0.61 -4.56
CA PRO A 81 9.15 -1.21 -5.77
C PRO A 81 8.19 -0.75 -6.85
N ASN A 82 8.66 0.06 -7.80
CA ASN A 82 7.82 0.69 -8.82
C ASN A 82 7.19 -0.36 -9.75
N LEU A 83 7.37 -1.67 -9.46
CA LEU A 83 6.81 -2.83 -10.15
C LEU A 83 5.31 -2.71 -10.42
N PRO A 84 4.44 -2.30 -9.46
CA PRO A 84 3.02 -2.10 -9.75
C PRO A 84 2.75 -0.97 -10.75
N LEU A 85 3.69 -0.04 -10.94
CA LEU A 85 3.55 1.09 -11.86
C LEU A 85 4.01 0.77 -13.28
N VAL A 86 4.72 -0.33 -13.50
CA VAL A 86 5.29 -0.69 -14.81
C VAL A 86 4.20 -1.18 -15.77
N CYS A 87 3.44 -2.19 -15.37
CA CYS A 87 2.36 -2.74 -16.19
C CYS A 87 1.26 -3.39 -15.35
N ARG A 88 0.10 -3.65 -15.98
CA ARG A 88 -1.08 -4.21 -15.30
C ARG A 88 -0.83 -5.60 -14.72
N GLN A 89 -0.07 -6.45 -15.41
CA GLN A 89 0.25 -7.78 -14.92
C GLN A 89 1.05 -7.70 -13.61
N LEU A 90 2.15 -6.93 -13.60
CA LEU A 90 2.94 -6.72 -12.38
C LEU A 90 2.13 -6.05 -11.28
N TYR A 91 1.22 -5.12 -11.60
CA TYR A 91 0.29 -4.56 -10.62
C TYR A 91 -0.53 -5.64 -9.92
N HIS A 92 -1.18 -6.53 -10.67
CA HIS A 92 -2.00 -7.59 -10.10
C HIS A 92 -1.19 -8.61 -9.30
N GLU A 93 0.01 -8.96 -9.77
CA GLU A 93 0.89 -9.92 -9.10
C GLU A 93 1.52 -9.35 -7.81
N THR A 94 1.84 -8.05 -7.79
CA THR A 94 2.72 -7.48 -6.75
C THR A 94 2.07 -6.51 -5.76
N ARG A 95 0.88 -5.94 -6.05
CA ARG A 95 0.31 -4.86 -5.20
C ARG A 95 0.13 -5.23 -3.73
N LEU A 96 -0.11 -6.52 -3.43
CA LEU A 96 -0.33 -7.00 -2.06
C LEU A 96 0.95 -7.50 -1.37
N LEU A 97 2.03 -7.71 -2.14
CA LEU A 97 3.27 -8.28 -1.60
C LEU A 97 3.97 -7.43 -0.53
N PRO A 98 3.96 -6.07 -0.59
CA PRO A 98 4.46 -5.27 0.52
C PRO A 98 3.78 -5.61 1.85
N TYR A 99 2.48 -5.87 1.83
CA TYR A 99 1.69 -6.18 3.03
C TYR A 99 1.90 -7.62 3.48
N LYS A 100 2.02 -8.56 2.53
CA LYS A 100 2.22 -9.98 2.82
C LYS A 100 3.61 -10.30 3.35
N LEU A 101 4.64 -9.63 2.82
CA LEU A 101 6.04 -10.01 3.03
C LEU A 101 6.84 -8.96 3.81
N GLY A 102 6.31 -7.74 3.94
CA GLY A 102 6.95 -6.64 4.64
C GLY A 102 6.50 -6.52 6.10
N THR A 103 7.37 -5.87 6.89
CA THR A 103 7.08 -5.48 8.28
C THR A 103 6.89 -3.98 8.34
N PHE A 104 5.75 -3.53 8.87
CA PHE A 104 5.46 -2.12 9.11
C PHE A 104 5.73 -1.81 10.58
N SER A 105 6.52 -0.79 10.86
CA SER A 105 6.84 -0.40 12.24
C SER A 105 6.48 1.06 12.47
N PHE A 106 5.76 1.32 13.55
CA PHE A 106 5.39 2.64 14.03
C PHE A 106 6.06 2.86 15.36
N ASP A 107 6.48 4.09 15.62
CA ASP A 107 7.07 4.45 16.90
C ASP A 107 6.13 5.39 17.65
N GLN A 108 6.03 5.19 18.97
CA GLN A 108 5.36 6.09 19.89
C GLN A 108 5.94 7.50 19.73
N TRP A 109 5.09 8.51 19.92
CA TRP A 109 5.62 9.86 20.00
C TRP A 109 6.25 10.07 21.37
N PRO A 110 7.40 10.76 21.47
CA PRO A 110 8.07 10.98 22.75
C PRO A 110 7.23 11.78 23.76
N TYR A 111 6.13 12.42 23.32
CA TYR A 111 5.27 13.25 24.18
C TYR A 111 3.93 12.59 24.55
N HIS A 112 3.63 11.38 24.05
CA HIS A 112 2.40 10.66 24.41
C HIS A 112 2.70 9.73 25.59
N SER A 113 1.99 9.91 26.71
CA SER A 113 1.99 8.91 27.79
C SER A 113 1.30 7.62 27.34
N LEU A 114 1.52 6.51 28.06
CA LEU A 114 0.87 5.23 27.75
C LEU A 114 -0.67 5.32 27.80
N ASP A 115 -1.19 6.23 28.62
CA ASP A 115 -2.63 6.48 28.76
C ASP A 115 -3.19 7.44 27.70
N ASP A 116 -2.37 7.96 26.79
CA ASP A 116 -2.84 8.90 25.78
C ASP A 116 -3.75 8.18 24.75
N PRO A 117 -5.01 8.62 24.58
CA PRO A 117 -5.94 7.99 23.62
C PRO A 117 -5.46 8.10 22.16
N LEU A 118 -4.50 8.97 21.85
CA LEU A 118 -3.92 9.18 20.53
C LEU A 118 -2.64 8.37 20.30
N ILE A 119 -2.19 7.54 21.25
CA ILE A 119 -0.94 6.78 21.15
C ILE A 119 -0.87 5.93 19.86
N PHE A 120 -2.00 5.37 19.40
CA PHE A 120 -2.08 4.58 18.17
C PHE A 120 -2.62 5.36 16.96
N LEU A 121 -2.69 6.70 17.01
CA LEU A 121 -3.29 7.51 15.95
C LEU A 121 -2.61 7.28 14.58
N SER A 122 -1.30 7.08 14.56
CA SER A 122 -0.54 6.80 13.34
C SER A 122 -0.95 5.47 12.70
N VAL A 123 -1.12 4.43 13.50
CA VAL A 123 -1.63 3.12 13.07
C VAL A 123 -3.06 3.25 12.55
N ARG A 124 -3.92 3.99 13.28
CA ARG A 124 -5.31 4.23 12.88
C ARG A 124 -5.41 4.93 11.53
N ILE A 125 -4.64 6.00 11.32
CA ILE A 125 -4.59 6.74 10.05
C ILE A 125 -4.03 5.88 8.92
N PHE A 126 -3.03 5.04 9.21
CA PHE A 126 -2.48 4.14 8.21
C PHE A 126 -3.53 3.14 7.73
N LEU A 127 -4.23 2.47 8.65
CA LEU A 127 -5.23 1.46 8.31
C LEU A 127 -6.46 2.07 7.60
N SER A 128 -6.92 3.24 8.02
CA SER A 128 -8.08 3.89 7.40
C SER A 128 -7.87 4.31 5.93
N LYS A 129 -6.61 4.37 5.48
CA LYS A 129 -6.23 4.68 4.10
C LYS A 129 -6.00 3.44 3.23
N ARG A 130 -6.27 2.24 3.75
CA ARG A 130 -6.06 0.96 3.06
C ARG A 130 -7.38 0.33 2.70
N SER A 131 -7.38 -0.39 1.58
CA SER A 131 -8.50 -1.27 1.21
C SER A 131 -8.53 -2.49 2.13
N LYS A 132 -9.71 -3.12 2.25
CA LYS A 132 -9.88 -4.40 2.94
C LYS A 132 -8.82 -5.43 2.56
N SER A 133 -8.61 -5.64 1.26
CA SER A 133 -7.62 -6.60 0.76
C SER A 133 -6.18 -6.30 1.20
N GLU A 134 -5.83 -5.04 1.43
CA GLU A 134 -4.50 -4.65 1.91
C GLU A 134 -4.37 -4.87 3.43
N VAL A 135 -5.44 -4.62 4.19
CA VAL A 135 -5.48 -4.88 5.64
C VAL A 135 -5.48 -6.37 5.94
N GLU A 136 -6.24 -7.17 5.19
CA GLU A 136 -6.21 -8.64 5.30
C GLU A 136 -4.85 -9.22 4.88
N ALA A 137 -4.21 -8.63 3.87
CA ALA A 137 -2.89 -9.06 3.42
C ALA A 137 -1.76 -8.67 4.39
N LEU A 138 -1.97 -7.68 5.27
CA LEU A 138 -0.94 -7.13 6.16
C LEU A 138 -0.58 -8.14 7.27
N GLN A 139 0.57 -8.80 7.12
CA GLN A 139 1.00 -9.85 8.04
C GLN A 139 1.66 -9.31 9.30
N THR A 140 2.47 -8.27 9.20
CA THR A 140 3.24 -7.77 10.34
C THR A 140 3.19 -6.26 10.42
N LEU A 141 2.53 -5.77 11.46
CA LEU A 141 2.55 -4.39 11.91
C LEU A 141 2.98 -4.36 13.38
N THR A 142 3.99 -3.56 13.67
CA THR A 142 4.58 -3.39 14.99
C THR A 142 4.44 -1.93 15.43
N PHE A 143 4.12 -1.73 16.70
CA PHE A 143 4.17 -0.44 17.37
C PHE A 143 5.20 -0.53 18.50
N ASN A 144 6.24 0.31 18.46
CA ASN A 144 7.30 0.34 19.45
C ASN A 144 7.07 1.47 20.44
N TYR A 145 7.20 1.17 21.73
CA TYR A 145 7.18 2.18 22.79
C TYR A 145 8.58 2.75 22.95
N CYS A 146 8.71 4.08 22.96
CA CYS A 146 10.02 4.73 22.98
C CYS A 146 10.76 4.58 24.31
N PHE A 147 10.05 4.24 25.39
CA PHE A 147 10.58 4.32 26.75
C PHE A 147 10.77 2.98 27.46
N GLU A 148 10.30 1.86 26.89
CA GLU A 148 10.22 0.59 27.62
C GLU A 148 10.83 -0.62 26.88
N ASP A 149 11.53 -0.44 25.76
CA ASP A 149 11.95 -1.53 24.84
C ASP A 149 10.81 -2.52 24.48
N SER A 150 9.58 -2.12 24.77
CA SER A 150 8.38 -2.91 24.59
C SER A 150 7.79 -2.60 23.23
N LYS A 151 7.16 -3.61 22.64
CA LYS A 151 6.48 -3.48 21.36
C LYS A 151 5.27 -4.36 21.31
N ILE A 152 4.28 -3.93 20.55
CA ILE A 152 3.10 -4.72 20.23
C ILE A 152 3.19 -5.06 18.75
N THR A 153 3.01 -6.33 18.43
CA THR A 153 3.03 -6.82 17.05
C THR A 153 1.73 -7.57 16.76
N GLY A 154 1.20 -7.39 15.56
CA GLY A 154 0.03 -8.12 15.08
C GLY A 154 -0.17 -7.91 13.58
N ASN A 155 -1.12 -8.66 13.00
CA ASN A 155 -1.51 -8.50 11.60
C ASN A 155 -2.50 -7.32 11.44
N GLY A 156 -2.89 -7.00 10.20
CA GLY A 156 -3.77 -5.86 9.93
C GLY A 156 -5.14 -5.97 10.59
N MET A 157 -5.72 -7.19 10.64
CA MET A 157 -7.02 -7.42 11.27
C MET A 157 -6.97 -7.28 12.79
N TYR A 158 -5.91 -7.77 13.43
CA TYR A 158 -5.67 -7.56 14.86
C TYR A 158 -5.68 -6.06 15.21
N TRP A 159 -4.95 -5.26 14.43
CA TRP A 159 -4.90 -3.81 14.67
C TRP A 159 -6.21 -3.11 14.32
N ALA A 160 -6.92 -3.57 13.28
CA ALA A 160 -8.24 -3.04 12.95
C ALA A 160 -9.26 -3.31 14.06
N GLU A 161 -9.24 -4.50 14.66
CA GLU A 161 -10.07 -4.86 15.81
C GLU A 161 -9.73 -4.03 17.04
N ARG A 162 -8.45 -4.01 17.41
CA ARG A 162 -7.95 -3.23 18.55
C ARG A 162 -8.32 -1.74 18.48
N LEU A 163 -8.43 -1.19 17.28
CA LEU A 163 -8.74 0.23 17.04
C LEU A 163 -10.20 0.50 16.68
N GLY A 164 -11.07 -0.52 16.72
CA GLY A 164 -12.50 -0.39 16.39
C GLY A 164 -12.77 -0.01 14.93
N LEU A 165 -11.87 -0.38 14.01
CA LEU A 165 -11.97 -0.10 12.57
C LEU A 165 -12.63 -1.23 11.77
N VAL A 166 -12.95 -2.37 12.39
CA VAL A 166 -13.47 -3.57 11.68
C VAL A 166 -14.66 -3.25 10.78
N VAL A 167 -15.58 -2.38 11.24
CA VAL A 167 -16.77 -1.97 10.47
C VAL A 167 -16.41 -1.36 9.11
N GLN A 168 -15.25 -0.70 8.98
CA GLN A 168 -14.78 -0.15 7.71
C GLN A 168 -14.36 -1.22 6.69
N PHE A 169 -14.19 -2.47 7.12
CA PHE A 169 -13.72 -3.59 6.31
C PHE A 169 -14.77 -4.71 6.18
N LEU A 170 -15.99 -4.53 6.70
CA LEU A 170 -17.08 -5.51 6.63
C LEU A 170 -17.94 -5.44 5.35
N SER A 171 -17.83 -4.36 4.57
CA SER A 171 -18.43 -4.22 3.22
C SER A 171 -17.53 -4.76 2.11
#